data_AF-A0A9D5MAW9-F1
#
_entry.id   AF-A0A9D5MAW9-F1
#
_cell.length_a   1.000
_cell.length_b   1.000
_cell.length_c   1.000
_cell.angle_alpha   90.00
_cell.angle_beta   90.00
_cell.angle_gamma   90.00
#
_symmetry.space_group_name_H-M   'P 1'
#
loop_
_entity.id
_entity.type
_entity.pdbx_description
1 polymer ?
#
loop_
_entity_poly.entity_id
_entity_poly.type
_entity_poly.pdbx_seq_one_letter_code
_entity_poly.pdbx_strand_id
1 'polypeptide(L)'
;MATAQEKRLKVRDLYRKILGRNRYSQALRDYCFKKYRDGNYYSDCSSSISYCYKEAGIPFGILNTVGMYESSKLKKVDVTIKNGVPQEVDRLRLGDMLLFAGGDSGRAYAGYVGHVEMIGEINGERPADVVLYGHGSGTPSKKNMQTYCKQRQAATSGTKRGNKGLIKVVRFVWDDEEDLIRPDGTASPEGKAENALSGIITVKDVQKALTVWDRDCLPRYGVDGEWGAETEAAVKAFQTAHGIEPDGELNHATLCALGLKAAYVKVFGGAVNVRTAPDSTKDNVLGIVHAGDKLPYQGEDKNGWHLIVYKGQNAWISGKWTEVQ
;
A
#
# COMPACT_ATOMS: atom_id res chain seq x y z
N MET A 1 18.19 7.19 -5.50
CA MET A 1 17.16 6.83 -6.50
C MET A 1 15.79 7.10 -5.89
N ALA A 2 14.76 7.41 -6.68
CA ALA A 2 13.42 7.63 -6.11
C ALA A 2 12.90 6.34 -5.45
N THR A 3 12.30 6.45 -4.26
CA THR A 3 11.74 5.30 -3.54
C THR A 3 10.58 4.70 -4.32
N ALA A 4 10.21 3.47 -3.98
CA ALA A 4 9.14 2.77 -4.64
C ALA A 4 7.77 3.45 -4.40
N GLN A 5 7.57 4.05 -3.22
CA GLN A 5 6.43 4.91 -2.94
C GLN A 5 6.44 6.20 -3.79
N GLU A 6 7.57 6.90 -3.90
CA GLU A 6 7.69 8.11 -4.74
C GLU A 6 7.39 7.82 -6.21
N LYS A 7 7.89 6.68 -6.73
CA LYS A 7 7.60 6.18 -8.08
C LYS A 7 6.09 6.03 -8.31
N ARG A 8 5.36 5.42 -7.37
CA ARG A 8 3.91 5.24 -7.48
C ARG A 8 3.12 6.55 -7.36
N LEU A 9 3.53 7.43 -6.46
CA LEU A 9 2.92 8.76 -6.33
C LEU A 9 3.04 9.53 -7.64
N LYS A 10 4.20 9.47 -8.29
CA LYS A 10 4.43 10.09 -9.61
C LYS A 10 3.50 9.52 -10.68
N VAL A 11 3.34 8.19 -10.75
CA VAL A 11 2.40 7.54 -11.69
C VAL A 11 0.96 7.98 -11.42
N ARG A 12 0.53 7.98 -10.16
CA ARG A 12 -0.81 8.44 -9.75
C ARG A 12 -1.03 9.89 -10.18
N ASP A 13 -0.07 10.77 -9.94
CA ASP A 13 -0.20 12.20 -10.23
C ASP A 13 -0.20 12.48 -11.73
N LEU A 14 0.52 11.69 -12.52
CA LEU A 14 0.39 11.70 -13.98
C LEU A 14 -1.00 11.23 -14.44
N TYR A 15 -1.55 10.19 -13.81
CA TYR A 15 -2.90 9.73 -14.13
C TYR A 15 -3.95 10.79 -13.77
N ARG A 16 -3.78 11.53 -12.66
CA ARG A 16 -4.68 12.64 -12.30
C ARG A 16 -4.77 13.70 -13.40
N LYS A 17 -3.68 13.95 -14.14
CA LYS A 17 -3.67 14.91 -15.26
C LYS A 17 -4.51 14.47 -16.47
N ILE A 18 -4.85 13.18 -16.58
CA ILE A 18 -5.65 12.65 -17.68
C ILE A 18 -7.11 12.36 -17.30
N LEU A 19 -7.45 12.42 -16.00
CA LEU A 19 -8.83 12.30 -15.52
C LEU A 19 -9.73 13.34 -16.19
N GLY A 20 -10.86 12.89 -16.74
CA GLY A 20 -11.81 13.73 -17.47
C GLY A 20 -11.31 14.30 -18.80
N ARG A 21 -10.03 14.10 -19.15
CA ARG A 21 -9.39 14.76 -20.30
C ARG A 21 -9.33 13.88 -21.54
N ASN A 22 -8.78 12.69 -21.42
CA ASN A 22 -8.54 11.84 -22.58
C ASN A 22 -9.84 11.17 -23.05
N ARG A 23 -10.00 11.01 -24.35
CA ARG A 23 -11.14 10.30 -24.96
C ARG A 23 -10.77 8.85 -25.25
N TYR A 24 -11.73 7.93 -25.08
CA TYR A 24 -11.48 6.52 -25.37
C TYR A 24 -11.20 6.30 -26.86
N SER A 25 -10.07 5.68 -27.18
CA SER A 25 -9.79 5.19 -28.52
C SER A 25 -8.70 4.13 -28.51
N GLN A 26 -9.01 2.96 -29.06
CA GLN A 26 -8.02 1.91 -29.28
C GLN A 26 -7.07 2.25 -30.43
N ALA A 27 -7.57 2.88 -31.50
CA ALA A 27 -6.76 3.27 -32.65
C ALA A 27 -5.78 4.41 -32.33
N LEU A 28 -6.16 5.30 -31.41
CA LEU A 28 -5.36 6.46 -31.00
C LEU A 28 -4.76 6.29 -29.60
N ARG A 29 -4.57 5.03 -29.16
CA ARG A 29 -4.12 4.70 -27.80
C ARG A 29 -2.77 5.33 -27.41
N ASP A 30 -1.97 5.74 -28.39
CA ASP A 30 -0.66 6.36 -28.20
C ASP A 30 -0.70 7.87 -27.95
N TYR A 31 -1.88 8.50 -27.97
CA TYR A 31 -2.08 9.95 -27.81
C TYR A 31 -2.42 10.36 -26.38
N CYS A 32 -1.92 9.61 -25.38
CA CYS A 32 -2.30 9.79 -23.97
C CYS A 32 -1.80 11.13 -23.39
N PHE A 33 -0.56 11.51 -23.75
CA PHE A 33 0.09 12.77 -23.35
C PHE A 33 0.55 13.61 -24.54
N LYS A 34 0.19 13.23 -25.77
CA LYS A 34 0.44 14.00 -27.00
C LYS A 34 -0.90 14.32 -27.68
N LYS A 35 -1.08 15.55 -28.15
CA LYS A 35 -2.29 15.93 -28.88
C LYS A 35 -2.36 15.21 -30.22
N TYR A 36 -3.55 14.75 -30.59
CA TYR A 36 -3.85 14.35 -31.96
C TYR A 36 -4.11 15.58 -32.83
N ARG A 37 -4.19 15.40 -34.15
CA ARG A 37 -4.40 16.49 -35.13
C ARG A 37 -5.67 17.32 -34.90
N ASP A 38 -6.63 16.78 -34.17
CA ASP A 38 -7.87 17.47 -33.78
C ASP A 38 -7.75 18.22 -32.43
N GLY A 39 -6.55 18.29 -31.85
CA GLY A 39 -6.26 18.96 -30.58
C GLY A 39 -6.60 18.16 -29.33
N ASN A 40 -7.22 16.98 -29.44
CA ASN A 40 -7.63 16.15 -28.31
C ASN A 40 -6.55 15.12 -27.92
N TYR A 41 -6.72 14.53 -26.73
CA TYR A 41 -5.89 13.43 -26.22
C TYR A 41 -6.71 12.14 -26.23
N TYR A 42 -6.04 11.02 -26.50
CA TYR A 42 -6.70 9.72 -26.62
C TYR A 42 -5.94 8.63 -25.88
N SER A 43 -6.69 7.71 -25.30
CA SER A 43 -6.13 6.51 -24.65
C SER A 43 -7.18 5.41 -24.62
N ASP A 44 -6.74 4.18 -24.36
CA ASP A 44 -7.62 3.11 -23.88
C ASP A 44 -7.31 2.81 -22.41
N CYS A 45 -7.99 1.82 -21.81
CA CYS A 45 -7.81 1.47 -20.39
C CYS A 45 -6.39 1.03 -20.04
N SER A 46 -5.71 0.34 -20.95
CA SER A 46 -4.36 -0.16 -20.74
C SER A 46 -3.28 0.87 -21.12
N SER A 47 -3.52 1.65 -22.17
CA SER A 47 -2.56 2.67 -22.62
C SER A 47 -2.54 3.85 -21.67
N SER A 48 -3.69 4.25 -21.09
CA SER A 48 -3.73 5.32 -20.10
C SER A 48 -2.80 5.03 -18.91
N ILE A 49 -2.80 3.79 -18.41
CA ILE A 49 -1.91 3.35 -17.33
C ILE A 49 -0.46 3.24 -17.83
N SER A 50 -0.23 2.54 -18.95
CA SER A 50 1.12 2.29 -19.46
C SER A 50 1.88 3.59 -19.76
N TYR A 51 1.20 4.60 -20.32
CA TYR A 51 1.79 5.90 -20.56
C TYR A 51 2.05 6.68 -19.28
N CYS A 52 1.23 6.55 -18.23
CA CYS A 52 1.57 7.15 -16.93
C CYS A 52 2.87 6.59 -16.36
N TYR A 53 3.10 5.28 -16.48
CA TYR A 53 4.36 4.65 -16.10
C TYR A 53 5.54 5.10 -16.98
N LYS A 54 5.32 5.22 -18.29
CA LYS A 54 6.33 5.76 -19.23
C LYS A 54 6.73 7.19 -18.87
N GLU A 55 5.75 8.09 -18.71
CA GLU A 55 6.00 9.50 -18.35
C GLU A 55 6.55 9.65 -16.92
N ALA A 56 6.30 8.68 -16.04
CA ALA A 56 6.94 8.63 -14.73
C ALA A 56 8.44 8.29 -14.80
N GLY A 57 8.94 7.86 -15.96
CA GLY A 57 10.33 7.41 -16.16
C GLY A 57 10.56 5.96 -15.73
N ILE A 58 9.48 5.18 -15.55
CA ILE A 58 9.53 3.77 -15.15
C ILE A 58 8.64 2.91 -16.06
N PRO A 59 8.97 2.82 -17.37
CA PRO A 59 8.15 2.10 -18.32
C PRO A 59 8.24 0.57 -18.15
N PHE A 60 7.10 -0.10 -18.17
CA PHE A 60 7.03 -1.57 -18.35
C PHE A 60 6.67 -1.99 -19.79
N GLY A 61 6.44 -1.03 -20.68
CA GLY A 61 5.96 -1.23 -22.04
C GLY A 61 4.53 -0.70 -22.24
N ILE A 62 4.16 -0.38 -23.49
CA ILE A 62 2.80 0.08 -23.84
C ILE A 62 1.93 -1.14 -24.18
N LEU A 63 1.54 -1.87 -23.14
CA LEU A 63 0.84 -3.15 -23.27
C LEU A 63 -0.66 -2.94 -23.49
N ASN A 64 -1.32 -3.88 -24.17
CA ASN A 64 -2.77 -4.04 -24.09
C ASN A 64 -3.14 -4.89 -22.86
N THR A 65 -4.42 -5.12 -22.60
CA THR A 65 -4.87 -5.88 -21.42
C THR A 65 -4.40 -7.34 -21.41
N VAL A 66 -4.25 -7.98 -22.57
CA VAL A 66 -3.67 -9.34 -22.67
C VAL A 66 -2.18 -9.30 -22.33
N GLY A 67 -1.44 -8.35 -22.90
CA GLY A 67 -0.02 -8.14 -22.58
C GLY A 67 0.19 -7.85 -21.09
N MET A 68 -0.69 -7.07 -20.45
CA MET A 68 -0.63 -6.86 -19.00
C MET A 68 -0.92 -8.14 -18.21
N TYR A 69 -1.80 -8.99 -18.72
CA TYR A 69 -2.11 -10.27 -18.10
C TYR A 69 -0.94 -11.26 -18.20
N GLU A 70 -0.19 -11.28 -19.29
CA GLU A 70 0.87 -12.28 -19.51
C GLU A 70 2.27 -11.78 -19.14
N SER A 71 2.44 -10.47 -18.96
CA SER A 71 3.75 -9.86 -18.71
C SER A 71 4.41 -10.40 -17.43
N SER A 72 5.63 -10.92 -17.57
CA SER A 72 6.51 -11.28 -16.45
C SER A 72 6.98 -10.08 -15.63
N LYS A 73 6.90 -8.87 -16.20
CA LYS A 73 7.22 -7.62 -15.49
C LYS A 73 6.12 -7.21 -14.50
N LEU A 74 4.89 -7.68 -14.70
CA LEU A 74 3.75 -7.37 -13.85
C LEU A 74 3.46 -8.56 -12.93
N LYS A 75 4.08 -8.51 -11.75
CA LYS A 75 3.95 -9.56 -10.74
C LYS A 75 2.54 -9.60 -10.16
N LYS A 76 2.01 -10.78 -9.91
CA LYS A 76 0.69 -10.96 -9.26
C LYS A 76 0.78 -10.43 -7.83
N VAL A 77 -0.15 -9.56 -7.46
CA VAL A 77 -0.39 -9.23 -6.05
C VAL A 77 -1.31 -10.32 -5.52
N ASP A 78 -0.80 -11.08 -4.56
CA ASP A 78 -1.58 -12.12 -3.94
C ASP A 78 -2.58 -11.47 -2.96
N VAL A 79 -3.86 -11.65 -3.23
CA VAL A 79 -4.99 -11.12 -2.44
C VAL A 79 -6.16 -12.08 -2.64
N THR A 80 -6.94 -12.29 -1.59
CA THR A 80 -8.17 -13.06 -1.64
C THR A 80 -9.25 -12.23 -2.33
N ILE A 81 -9.83 -12.78 -3.40
CA ILE A 81 -10.95 -12.14 -4.11
C ILE A 81 -12.26 -12.79 -3.66
N LYS A 82 -13.04 -12.08 -2.84
CA LYS A 82 -14.37 -12.54 -2.39
C LYS A 82 -15.45 -11.76 -3.11
N ASN A 83 -16.36 -12.49 -3.79
CA ASN A 83 -17.45 -11.89 -4.58
C ASN A 83 -16.96 -10.80 -5.54
N GLY A 84 -15.82 -11.04 -6.18
CA GLY A 84 -15.19 -10.13 -7.15
C GLY A 84 -14.37 -8.98 -6.55
N VAL A 85 -14.26 -8.86 -5.22
CA VAL A 85 -13.56 -7.75 -4.55
C VAL A 85 -12.30 -8.25 -3.81
N PRO A 86 -11.12 -7.61 -3.97
CA PRO A 86 -9.96 -7.87 -3.11
C PRO A 86 -10.27 -7.55 -1.64
N GLN A 87 -9.80 -8.36 -0.68
CA GLN A 87 -10.12 -8.16 0.74
C GLN A 87 -9.01 -7.45 1.51
N GLU A 88 -7.75 -7.77 1.23
CA GLU A 88 -6.55 -7.33 1.96
C GLU A 88 -6.02 -6.00 1.38
N VAL A 89 -6.62 -4.87 1.81
CA VAL A 89 -6.24 -3.53 1.31
C VAL A 89 -4.80 -3.15 1.69
N ASP A 90 -4.32 -3.64 2.82
CA ASP A 90 -2.95 -3.54 3.32
C ASP A 90 -1.92 -4.21 2.38
N ARG A 91 -2.32 -5.18 1.55
CA ARG A 91 -1.46 -5.76 0.51
C ARG A 91 -1.47 -4.97 -0.80
N LEU A 92 -2.39 -4.03 -0.96
CA LEU A 92 -2.52 -3.19 -2.15
C LEU A 92 -1.61 -1.97 -2.09
N ARG A 93 -1.20 -1.46 -3.25
CA ARG A 93 -0.40 -0.25 -3.38
C ARG A 93 -0.94 0.62 -4.51
N LEU A 94 -0.63 1.90 -4.45
CA LEU A 94 -0.86 2.82 -5.57
C LEU A 94 -0.22 2.28 -6.84
N GLY A 95 -0.92 2.36 -7.96
CA GLY A 95 -0.40 1.84 -9.23
C GLY A 95 -0.66 0.36 -9.48
N ASP A 96 -1.16 -0.40 -8.50
CA ASP A 96 -1.61 -1.78 -8.73
C ASP A 96 -2.75 -1.80 -9.74
N MET A 97 -2.74 -2.80 -10.62
CA MET A 97 -3.67 -2.91 -11.74
C MET A 97 -4.63 -4.07 -11.50
N LEU A 98 -5.92 -3.75 -11.47
CA LEU A 98 -7.02 -4.71 -11.37
C LEU A 98 -7.44 -5.11 -12.79
N LEU A 99 -7.18 -6.37 -13.17
CA LEU A 99 -7.53 -6.91 -14.49
C LEU A 99 -8.89 -7.60 -14.45
N PHE A 100 -9.82 -7.13 -15.26
CA PHE A 100 -11.20 -7.62 -15.32
C PHE A 100 -11.48 -8.39 -16.62
N ALA A 101 -12.35 -9.38 -16.52
CA ALA A 101 -12.79 -10.18 -17.67
C ALA A 101 -13.67 -9.37 -18.63
N GLY A 102 -13.60 -9.71 -19.91
CA GLY A 102 -14.36 -9.11 -21.02
C GLY A 102 -15.35 -10.09 -21.65
N GLY A 103 -15.76 -9.76 -22.87
CA GLY A 103 -16.69 -10.56 -23.68
C GLY A 103 -16.02 -11.37 -24.80
N ASP A 104 -14.70 -11.31 -24.92
CA ASP A 104 -13.96 -11.95 -26.02
C ASP A 104 -13.60 -13.39 -25.65
N SER A 105 -14.34 -14.34 -26.22
CA SER A 105 -14.11 -15.78 -26.02
C SER A 105 -12.75 -16.25 -26.55
N GLY A 106 -12.16 -15.53 -27.50
CA GLY A 106 -10.82 -15.83 -28.02
C GLY A 106 -9.71 -15.62 -26.99
N ARG A 107 -9.99 -14.89 -25.90
CA ARG A 107 -9.03 -14.62 -24.81
C ARG A 107 -9.11 -15.61 -23.65
N ALA A 108 -9.67 -16.80 -23.86
CA ALA A 108 -9.75 -17.83 -22.83
C ALA A 108 -8.39 -18.14 -22.18
N TYR A 109 -7.32 -18.16 -22.99
CA TYR A 109 -5.94 -18.37 -22.54
C TYR A 109 -5.44 -17.29 -21.57
N ALA A 110 -5.97 -16.08 -21.65
CA ALA A 110 -5.63 -14.94 -20.80
C ALA A 110 -6.75 -14.64 -19.78
N GLY A 111 -7.47 -15.67 -19.32
CA GLY A 111 -8.54 -15.54 -18.33
C GLY A 111 -9.72 -14.68 -18.79
N TYR A 112 -9.90 -14.51 -20.10
CA TYR A 112 -10.85 -13.62 -20.75
C TYR A 112 -10.60 -12.13 -20.49
N VAL A 113 -9.38 -11.71 -20.15
CA VAL A 113 -9.08 -10.32 -19.80
C VAL A 113 -9.50 -9.34 -20.90
N GLY A 114 -10.22 -8.30 -20.50
CA GLY A 114 -10.74 -7.29 -21.44
C GLY A 114 -10.66 -5.87 -20.92
N HIS A 115 -10.43 -5.67 -19.63
CA HIS A 115 -10.45 -4.35 -19.01
C HIS A 115 -9.46 -4.24 -17.84
N VAL A 116 -9.02 -3.02 -17.54
CA VAL A 116 -8.11 -2.75 -16.43
C VAL A 116 -8.45 -1.42 -15.75
N GLU A 117 -8.30 -1.39 -14.44
CA GLU A 117 -8.29 -0.17 -13.62
C GLU A 117 -7.01 -0.16 -12.76
N MET A 118 -6.55 1.02 -12.35
CA MET A 118 -5.38 1.19 -11.50
C MET A 118 -5.80 1.72 -10.13
N ILE A 119 -5.18 1.28 -9.04
CA ILE A 119 -5.37 1.89 -7.73
C ILE A 119 -4.76 3.30 -7.73
N GLY A 120 -5.62 4.30 -7.55
CA GLY A 120 -5.24 5.72 -7.52
C GLY A 120 -5.20 6.31 -6.12
N GLU A 121 -6.01 5.80 -5.19
CA GLU A 121 -6.03 6.25 -3.80
C GLU A 121 -6.36 5.07 -2.87
N ILE A 122 -5.76 5.06 -1.68
CA ILE A 122 -6.08 4.14 -0.58
C ILE A 122 -6.31 5.04 0.63
N ASN A 123 -7.57 5.26 0.98
CA ASN A 123 -7.97 6.24 1.99
C ASN A 123 -8.34 5.59 3.35
N GLY A 124 -8.19 4.27 3.45
CA GLY A 124 -8.54 3.47 4.62
C GLY A 124 -8.25 1.99 4.36
N GLU A 125 -8.69 1.14 5.28
CA GLU A 125 -8.35 -0.29 5.31
C GLU A 125 -9.42 -1.18 4.69
N ARG A 126 -10.59 -0.64 4.35
CA ARG A 126 -11.67 -1.44 3.75
C ARG A 126 -11.62 -1.30 2.23
N PRO A 127 -12.08 -2.31 1.47
CA PRO A 127 -12.16 -2.21 0.02
C PRO A 127 -13.01 -1.02 -0.48
N ALA A 128 -13.94 -0.53 0.35
CA ALA A 128 -14.75 0.65 0.08
C ALA A 128 -13.96 1.98 0.20
N ASP A 129 -12.79 1.97 0.82
CA ASP A 129 -11.96 3.16 1.02
C ASP A 129 -10.88 3.30 -0.10
N VAL A 130 -10.87 2.39 -1.07
CA VAL A 130 -9.95 2.38 -2.20
C VAL A 130 -10.61 3.00 -3.44
N VAL A 131 -9.89 3.91 -4.09
CA VAL A 131 -10.32 4.57 -5.32
C VAL A 131 -9.49 4.08 -6.50
N LEU A 132 -10.20 3.57 -7.50
CA LEU A 132 -9.63 3.17 -8.78
C LEU A 132 -9.65 4.33 -9.76
N TYR A 133 -8.58 4.47 -10.55
CA TYR A 133 -8.49 5.33 -11.71
C TYR A 133 -8.42 4.45 -12.96
N GLY A 134 -9.24 4.75 -13.96
CA GLY A 134 -9.21 3.95 -15.17
C GLY A 134 -10.19 4.42 -16.23
N HIS A 135 -10.02 3.86 -17.42
CA HIS A 135 -10.73 4.29 -18.60
C HIS A 135 -11.92 3.37 -18.88
N GLY A 136 -13.15 3.89 -18.79
CA GLY A 136 -14.31 3.21 -19.38
C GLY A 136 -14.36 3.41 -20.90
N SER A 137 -15.55 3.32 -21.50
CA SER A 137 -15.77 3.72 -22.90
C SER A 137 -15.80 5.24 -23.14
N GLY A 138 -15.78 6.05 -22.07
CA GLY A 138 -15.88 7.52 -22.12
C GLY A 138 -14.54 8.23 -21.95
N THR A 139 -14.34 8.86 -20.80
CA THR A 139 -13.08 9.47 -20.37
C THR A 139 -12.56 8.79 -19.10
N PRO A 140 -11.26 8.90 -18.75
CA PRO A 140 -10.75 8.35 -17.50
C PRO A 140 -11.46 8.96 -16.28
N SER A 141 -11.87 8.10 -15.35
CA SER A 141 -12.65 8.51 -14.18
C SER A 141 -12.22 7.77 -12.91
N LYS A 142 -12.52 8.38 -11.77
CA LYS A 142 -12.40 7.77 -10.45
C LYS A 142 -13.58 6.85 -10.16
N LYS A 143 -13.35 5.72 -9.50
CA LYS A 143 -14.37 4.73 -9.15
C LYS A 143 -14.09 4.18 -7.76
N ASN A 144 -15.13 3.93 -6.97
CA ASN A 144 -14.98 3.19 -5.72
C ASN A 144 -14.67 1.72 -6.02
N MET A 145 -13.58 1.17 -5.46
CA MET A 145 -13.13 -0.19 -5.79
C MET A 145 -14.18 -1.23 -5.44
N GLN A 146 -14.73 -1.21 -4.22
CA GLN A 146 -15.71 -2.21 -3.80
C GLN A 146 -16.96 -2.20 -4.69
N THR A 147 -17.55 -1.02 -4.91
CA THR A 147 -18.76 -0.90 -5.75
C THR A 147 -18.49 -1.31 -7.19
N TYR A 148 -17.38 -0.84 -7.77
CA TYR A 148 -17.02 -1.15 -9.15
C TYR A 148 -16.76 -2.63 -9.37
N CYS A 149 -15.98 -3.26 -8.48
CA CYS A 149 -15.70 -4.69 -8.52
C CYS A 149 -16.97 -5.54 -8.41
N LYS A 150 -17.89 -5.20 -7.49
CA LYS A 150 -19.19 -5.87 -7.36
C LYS A 150 -20.04 -5.72 -8.62
N GLN A 151 -20.11 -4.51 -9.19
CA GLN A 151 -20.85 -4.27 -10.43
C GLN A 151 -20.29 -5.10 -11.59
N ARG A 152 -18.95 -5.17 -11.73
CA ARG A 152 -18.28 -5.99 -12.75
C ARG A 152 -18.52 -7.49 -12.54
N GLN A 153 -18.50 -7.93 -11.29
CA GLN A 153 -18.81 -9.32 -10.93
C GLN A 153 -20.23 -9.73 -11.30
N ALA A 154 -21.20 -8.83 -11.11
CA ALA A 154 -22.60 -9.06 -11.47
C ALA A 154 -22.88 -8.95 -12.98
N ALA A 155 -22.04 -8.22 -13.73
CA ALA A 155 -22.22 -8.05 -15.17
C ALA A 155 -21.94 -9.34 -15.94
N THR A 156 -22.94 -9.82 -16.68
CA THR A 156 -22.85 -11.05 -17.46
C THR A 156 -21.92 -10.92 -18.67
N SER A 157 -21.36 -12.04 -19.09
CA SER A 157 -20.52 -12.19 -20.28
C SER A 157 -20.95 -13.43 -21.06
N GLY A 158 -20.94 -13.35 -22.40
CA GLY A 158 -21.18 -14.51 -23.27
C GLY A 158 -20.02 -15.51 -23.32
N THR A 159 -18.94 -15.26 -22.58
CA THR A 159 -17.81 -16.19 -22.43
C THR A 159 -18.15 -17.32 -21.45
N LYS A 160 -17.38 -18.42 -21.47
CA LYS A 160 -17.54 -19.53 -20.50
C LYS A 160 -17.39 -19.10 -19.03
N ARG A 161 -16.73 -17.96 -18.76
CA ARG A 161 -16.61 -17.39 -17.41
C ARG A 161 -17.97 -16.89 -16.88
N GLY A 162 -18.88 -16.50 -17.76
CA GLY A 162 -20.23 -16.04 -17.40
C GLY A 162 -20.32 -14.62 -16.82
N ASN A 163 -19.21 -14.02 -16.37
CA ASN A 163 -19.18 -12.67 -15.82
C ASN A 163 -17.96 -11.84 -16.26
N LYS A 164 -18.02 -10.53 -16.04
CA LYS A 164 -16.97 -9.55 -16.35
C LYS A 164 -16.14 -9.14 -15.12
N GLY A 165 -16.16 -9.97 -14.09
CA GLY A 165 -15.55 -9.72 -12.78
C GLY A 165 -14.03 -9.69 -12.78
N LEU A 166 -13.47 -9.36 -11.61
CA LEU A 166 -12.02 -9.29 -11.39
C LEU A 166 -11.38 -10.68 -11.61
N ILE A 167 -10.28 -10.71 -12.35
CA ILE A 167 -9.50 -11.92 -12.62
C ILE A 167 -8.28 -11.97 -11.71
N LYS A 168 -7.49 -10.90 -11.69
CA LYS A 168 -6.26 -10.80 -10.91
C LYS A 168 -5.86 -9.35 -10.65
N VAL A 169 -5.02 -9.16 -9.64
CA VAL A 169 -4.32 -7.90 -9.36
C VAL A 169 -2.84 -8.07 -9.70
N VAL A 170 -2.24 -7.08 -10.36
CA VAL A 170 -0.81 -7.11 -10.72
C VAL A 170 -0.12 -5.79 -10.40
N ARG A 171 1.20 -5.83 -10.18
CA ARG A 171 2.03 -4.69 -9.78
C ARG A 171 3.33 -4.66 -10.56
N PHE A 172 3.77 -3.45 -10.92
CA PHE A 172 5.06 -3.22 -11.57
C PHE A 172 6.15 -2.78 -10.60
N VAL A 173 5.88 -1.74 -9.81
CA VAL A 173 6.84 -1.23 -8.81
C VAL A 173 6.69 -2.09 -7.55
N TRP A 174 7.64 -2.97 -7.31
CA TRP A 174 7.71 -3.85 -6.14
C TRP A 174 8.45 -3.15 -4.99
N ASP A 175 8.02 -3.35 -3.74
CA ASP A 175 8.63 -2.71 -2.56
C ASP A 175 9.37 -3.70 -1.66
N ASP A 176 9.22 -5.01 -1.87
CA ASP A 176 9.53 -5.99 -0.83
C ASP A 176 11.06 -6.23 -0.63
N GLU A 177 11.96 -5.47 -1.27
CA GLU A 177 13.41 -5.61 -1.10
C GLU A 177 14.23 -4.30 -1.02
N GLU A 178 13.66 -3.11 -1.31
CA GLU A 178 14.49 -1.92 -1.64
C GLU A 178 14.47 -0.74 -0.64
N ASP A 179 13.87 -0.89 0.54
CA ASP A 179 13.87 0.16 1.60
C ASP A 179 14.93 -0.08 2.71
N LEU A 180 15.92 -0.98 2.50
CA LEU A 180 16.89 -1.43 3.51
C LEU A 180 18.25 -0.69 3.53
N ILE A 181 18.31 0.64 3.43
CA ILE A 181 19.55 1.36 3.82
C ILE A 181 19.24 2.68 4.53
N ARG A 182 19.61 2.77 5.82
CA ARG A 182 19.97 4.03 6.48
C ARG A 182 21.36 3.93 7.13
N PRO A 183 22.19 4.99 7.09
CA PRO A 183 23.58 4.96 7.49
C PRO A 183 23.83 5.77 8.78
N ASP A 184 23.76 5.14 9.94
CA ASP A 184 24.47 5.55 11.17
C ASP A 184 24.02 4.71 12.37
N GLY A 185 24.78 3.66 12.66
CA GLY A 185 24.59 2.87 13.87
C GLY A 185 24.99 3.64 15.11
N THR A 186 24.04 3.88 16.02
CA THR A 186 24.28 3.97 17.46
C THR A 186 22.99 3.66 18.22
N ALA A 187 23.06 2.66 19.10
CA ALA A 187 21.99 2.21 20.00
C ALA A 187 21.89 3.04 21.29
N SER A 188 20.72 3.04 21.94
CA SER A 188 20.55 3.36 23.37
C SER A 188 19.17 2.94 23.92
N PRO A 189 18.97 2.83 25.25
CA PRO A 189 18.67 1.55 25.89
C PRO A 189 17.31 1.49 26.63
N GLU A 190 16.86 0.25 26.86
CA GLU A 190 15.97 -0.22 27.93
C GLU A 190 14.50 0.28 27.95
N GLY A 191 13.56 -0.57 27.51
CA GLY A 191 12.12 -0.31 27.66
C GLY A 191 11.15 -1.43 27.25
N LYS A 192 11.33 -2.66 27.76
CA LYS A 192 10.40 -3.83 27.77
C LYS A 192 9.10 -3.75 26.93
N ALA A 193 9.04 -4.64 25.95
CA ALA A 193 8.01 -4.93 24.92
C ALA A 193 6.52 -5.10 25.33
N GLU A 194 6.10 -4.74 26.53
CA GLU A 194 4.70 -4.93 26.96
C GLU A 194 3.78 -3.73 26.66
N ASN A 195 4.32 -2.53 26.37
CA ASN A 195 3.50 -1.32 26.21
C ASN A 195 3.08 -0.94 24.77
N ALA A 196 3.53 -1.66 23.74
CA ALA A 196 3.13 -1.38 22.35
C ALA A 196 1.81 -2.07 21.94
N LEU A 197 1.32 -3.02 22.73
CA LEU A 197 0.07 -3.74 22.45
C LEU A 197 -1.11 -2.93 23.00
N SER A 198 -1.49 -1.86 22.29
CA SER A 198 -2.90 -1.45 22.32
C SER A 198 -3.73 -2.69 21.96
N GLY A 199 -4.91 -2.89 22.56
CA GLY A 199 -5.72 -4.12 22.48
C GLY A 199 -6.19 -4.58 21.09
N ILE A 200 -5.52 -4.12 20.02
CA ILE A 200 -5.68 -4.41 18.60
C ILE A 200 -4.70 -5.50 18.13
N ILE A 201 -3.50 -5.63 18.73
CA ILE A 201 -2.51 -6.68 18.37
C ILE A 201 -2.27 -7.55 19.59
N THR A 202 -2.38 -8.87 19.45
CA THR A 202 -2.07 -9.82 20.53
C THR A 202 -0.74 -10.53 20.29
N VAL A 203 -0.15 -11.11 21.35
CA VAL A 203 1.05 -11.96 21.23
C VAL A 203 0.81 -13.11 20.24
N LYS A 204 -0.40 -13.68 20.20
CA LYS A 204 -0.77 -14.71 19.22
C LYS A 204 -0.71 -14.20 17.78
N ASP A 205 -1.01 -12.94 17.52
CA ASP A 205 -0.96 -12.38 16.17
C ASP A 205 0.48 -12.20 15.70
N VAL A 206 1.37 -11.80 16.61
CA VAL A 206 2.82 -11.75 16.39
C VAL A 206 3.38 -13.14 16.12
N GLN A 207 3.11 -14.10 16.99
CA GLN A 207 3.56 -15.49 16.81
C GLN A 207 3.04 -16.10 15.50
N LYS A 208 1.78 -15.86 15.14
CA LYS A 208 1.24 -16.27 13.83
C LYS A 208 2.02 -15.65 12.69
N ALA A 209 2.27 -14.34 12.71
CA ALA A 209 3.03 -13.66 11.67
C ALA A 209 4.46 -14.21 11.54
N LEU A 210 5.12 -14.49 12.67
CA LEU A 210 6.42 -15.14 12.71
C LEU A 210 6.38 -16.53 12.06
N THR A 211 5.35 -17.35 12.34
CA THR A 211 5.21 -18.68 11.71
C THR A 211 4.89 -18.63 10.21
N VAL A 212 4.39 -17.50 9.70
CA VAL A 212 4.20 -17.29 8.26
C VAL A 212 5.55 -16.97 7.60
N TRP A 213 6.40 -16.21 8.28
CA TRP A 213 7.77 -15.93 7.82
C TRP A 213 8.64 -17.18 7.84
N ASP A 214 8.70 -17.86 8.97
CA ASP A 214 9.43 -19.10 9.16
C ASP A 214 8.59 -20.05 10.02
N ARG A 215 8.13 -21.15 9.42
CA ARG A 215 7.25 -22.11 10.08
C ARG A 215 7.90 -22.77 11.30
N ASP A 216 9.22 -22.83 11.34
CA ASP A 216 9.97 -23.56 12.35
C ASP A 216 10.60 -22.61 13.40
N CYS A 217 10.27 -21.31 13.39
CA CYS A 217 10.84 -20.32 14.31
C CYS A 217 10.31 -20.39 15.76
N LEU A 218 9.22 -21.12 16.01
CA LEU A 218 8.65 -21.36 17.35
C LEU A 218 8.53 -22.87 17.65
N PRO A 219 9.65 -23.61 17.71
CA PRO A 219 9.64 -25.08 17.75
C PRO A 219 9.15 -25.69 19.07
N ARG A 220 9.18 -24.97 20.19
CA ARG A 220 8.92 -25.50 21.54
C ARG A 220 7.48 -25.31 21.98
N TYR A 221 6.92 -24.11 21.80
CA TYR A 221 5.57 -23.78 22.28
C TYR A 221 4.62 -23.31 21.17
N GLY A 222 5.14 -22.93 20.00
CA GLY A 222 4.33 -22.49 18.87
C GLY A 222 3.56 -21.21 19.16
N VAL A 223 2.32 -21.11 18.66
CA VAL A 223 1.44 -19.95 18.87
C VAL A 223 0.63 -20.12 20.16
N ASP A 224 1.28 -19.96 21.31
CA ASP A 224 0.68 -20.13 22.64
C ASP A 224 0.02 -18.86 23.19
N GLY A 225 0.42 -17.68 22.70
CA GLY A 225 -0.02 -16.37 23.16
C GLY A 225 0.75 -15.81 24.34
N GLU A 226 1.88 -16.42 24.69
CA GLU A 226 2.75 -15.98 25.76
C GLU A 226 4.04 -15.36 25.21
N TRP A 227 4.42 -14.20 25.75
CA TRP A 227 5.67 -13.54 25.35
C TRP A 227 6.84 -14.13 26.13
N GLY A 228 7.29 -15.31 25.70
CA GLY A 228 8.45 -16.01 26.26
C GLY A 228 9.75 -15.76 25.49
N ALA A 229 10.85 -16.33 26.01
CA ALA A 229 12.18 -16.24 25.39
C ALA A 229 12.22 -16.78 23.94
N GLU A 230 11.35 -17.74 23.61
CA GLU A 230 11.21 -18.25 22.24
C GLU A 230 10.61 -17.20 21.30
N THR A 231 9.53 -16.54 21.71
CA THR A 231 8.89 -15.45 20.95
C THR A 231 9.86 -14.28 20.74
N GLU A 232 10.57 -13.86 21.78
CA GLU A 232 11.57 -12.78 21.69
C GLU A 232 12.71 -13.15 20.74
N ALA A 233 13.25 -14.37 20.84
CA ALA A 233 14.30 -14.84 19.94
C ALA A 233 13.81 -14.90 18.48
N ALA A 234 12.58 -15.36 18.24
CA ALA A 234 11.97 -15.38 16.92
C ALA A 234 11.77 -13.97 16.36
N VAL A 235 11.35 -12.99 17.17
CA VAL A 235 11.26 -11.58 16.76
C VAL A 235 12.63 -11.02 16.41
N LYS A 236 13.68 -11.26 17.22
CA LYS A 236 15.04 -10.81 16.91
C LYS A 236 15.60 -11.45 15.65
N ALA A 237 15.32 -12.74 15.44
CA ALA A 237 15.70 -13.44 14.22
C ALA A 237 14.96 -12.89 13.00
N PHE A 238 13.66 -12.63 13.14
CA PHE A 238 12.84 -11.97 12.12
C PHE A 238 13.39 -10.57 11.79
N GLN A 239 13.66 -9.75 12.80
CA GLN A 239 14.22 -8.41 12.66
C GLN A 239 15.57 -8.46 11.94
N THR A 240 16.47 -9.37 12.36
CA THR A 240 17.75 -9.61 11.70
C THR A 240 17.56 -9.96 10.22
N ALA A 241 16.63 -10.87 9.92
CA ALA A 241 16.35 -11.31 8.55
C ALA A 241 15.73 -10.20 7.68
N HIS A 242 15.09 -9.21 8.29
CA HIS A 242 14.46 -8.07 7.62
C HIS A 242 15.27 -6.78 7.75
N GLY A 243 16.53 -6.84 8.21
CA GLY A 243 17.39 -5.66 8.35
C GLY A 243 16.87 -4.61 9.34
N ILE A 244 16.03 -5.03 10.29
CA ILE A 244 15.55 -4.24 11.42
C ILE A 244 16.52 -4.48 12.58
N GLU A 245 16.74 -3.47 13.43
CA GLU A 245 17.51 -3.65 14.66
C GLU A 245 16.92 -4.81 15.47
N PRO A 246 17.70 -5.86 15.81
CA PRO A 246 17.18 -7.03 16.52
C PRO A 246 17.05 -6.77 18.03
N ASP A 247 16.31 -5.71 18.35
CA ASP A 247 16.02 -5.25 19.72
C ASP A 247 14.97 -6.13 20.42
N GLY A 248 14.21 -6.93 19.67
CA GLY A 248 13.11 -7.75 20.17
C GLY A 248 11.82 -6.97 20.38
N GLU A 249 11.77 -5.71 19.96
CA GLU A 249 10.64 -4.82 20.15
C GLU A 249 9.68 -4.81 18.96
N LEU A 250 8.40 -4.74 19.28
CA LEU A 250 7.33 -4.57 18.29
C LEU A 250 7.15 -3.09 17.92
N ASN A 251 8.23 -2.43 17.54
CA ASN A 251 8.18 -1.07 17.02
C ASN A 251 7.41 -1.03 15.68
N HIS A 252 7.10 0.16 15.19
CA HIS A 252 6.34 0.32 13.95
C HIS A 252 6.96 -0.41 12.75
N ALA A 253 8.30 -0.47 12.67
CA ALA A 253 8.99 -1.16 11.58
C ALA A 253 8.83 -2.69 11.72
N THR A 254 9.01 -3.25 12.92
CA THR A 254 8.80 -4.67 13.21
C THR A 254 7.36 -5.07 12.93
N LEU A 255 6.38 -4.31 13.41
CA LEU A 255 4.96 -4.58 13.18
C LEU A 255 4.59 -4.50 11.70
N CYS A 256 5.06 -3.47 10.97
CA CYS A 256 4.83 -3.37 9.53
C CYS A 256 5.48 -4.53 8.76
N ALA A 257 6.70 -4.93 9.12
CA ALA A 257 7.39 -6.04 8.47
C ALA A 257 6.67 -7.38 8.75
N LEU A 258 6.13 -7.56 9.96
CA LEU A 258 5.27 -8.70 10.31
C LEU A 258 3.89 -8.66 9.61
N GLY A 259 3.57 -7.58 8.89
CA GLY A 259 2.25 -7.39 8.27
C GLY A 259 1.15 -7.13 9.30
N LEU A 260 1.51 -6.69 10.50
CA LEU A 260 0.59 -6.34 11.57
C LEU A 260 0.29 -4.85 11.55
N LYS A 261 -0.94 -4.48 11.91
CA LYS A 261 -1.40 -3.10 11.88
C LYS A 261 -0.71 -2.27 12.95
N ALA A 262 0.35 -1.57 12.57
CA ALA A 262 1.04 -0.65 13.47
C ALA A 262 0.18 0.61 13.72
N ALA A 263 0.10 1.03 14.98
CA ALA A 263 -0.64 2.22 15.38
C ALA A 263 0.02 3.50 14.82
N TYR A 264 -0.78 4.55 14.69
CA TYR A 264 -0.31 5.87 14.29
C TYR A 264 -0.95 6.98 15.13
N VAL A 265 -0.24 8.08 15.29
CA VAL A 265 -0.75 9.30 15.89
C VAL A 265 -1.38 10.17 14.81
N LYS A 266 -2.69 10.42 14.92
CA LYS A 266 -3.44 11.35 14.06
C LYS A 266 -3.45 12.74 14.68
N VAL A 267 -3.10 13.75 13.89
CA VAL A 267 -3.12 15.14 14.33
C VAL A 267 -4.49 15.76 14.05
N PHE A 268 -5.08 16.45 15.05
CA PHE A 268 -6.30 17.24 14.89
C PHE A 268 -6.13 18.73 15.26
N GLY A 269 -5.02 19.10 15.92
CA GLY A 269 -4.64 20.51 16.09
C GLY A 269 -4.19 21.16 14.78
N GLY A 270 -4.46 22.46 14.61
CA GLY A 270 -4.15 23.17 13.35
C GLY A 270 -2.67 23.19 12.98
N ALA A 271 -1.79 23.45 13.95
CA ALA A 271 -0.35 23.32 13.83
C ALA A 271 0.21 22.80 15.17
N VAL A 272 0.93 21.68 15.13
CA VAL A 272 1.45 20.99 16.32
C VAL A 272 2.95 20.81 16.17
N ASN A 273 3.71 21.21 17.19
CA ASN A 273 5.17 21.05 17.21
C ASN A 273 5.53 19.59 17.49
N VAL A 274 6.43 19.06 16.69
CA VAL A 274 7.15 17.81 16.94
C VAL A 274 8.47 18.15 17.63
N ARG A 275 8.82 17.45 18.70
CA ARG A 275 9.92 17.80 19.60
C ARG A 275 10.89 16.65 19.83
N THR A 276 12.08 16.99 20.33
CA THR A 276 13.13 16.02 20.66
C THR A 276 12.89 15.27 21.97
N ALA A 277 12.09 15.82 22.89
CA ALA A 277 11.83 15.24 24.20
C ALA A 277 10.35 15.45 24.64
N PRO A 278 9.85 14.63 25.59
CA PRO A 278 8.46 14.68 26.06
C PRO A 278 8.24 15.50 27.33
N ASP A 279 9.20 16.32 27.76
CA ASP A 279 9.17 16.86 29.11
C ASP A 279 8.48 18.23 29.17
N SER A 280 8.63 19.05 28.14
CA SER A 280 7.98 20.37 28.13
C SER A 280 7.83 21.01 26.76
N THR A 281 7.02 22.07 26.70
CA THR A 281 6.93 22.95 25.51
C THR A 281 8.21 23.77 25.25
N LYS A 282 9.24 23.64 26.09
CA LYS A 282 10.55 24.27 25.92
C LYS A 282 11.54 23.39 25.15
N ASP A 283 11.21 22.12 24.93
CA ASP A 283 12.10 21.17 24.24
C ASP A 283 12.27 21.55 22.77
N ASN A 284 13.42 21.21 22.17
CA ASN A 284 13.73 21.63 20.80
C ASN A 284 12.69 21.14 19.81
N VAL A 285 12.24 22.05 18.93
CA VAL A 285 11.27 21.75 17.88
C VAL A 285 12.00 21.18 16.66
N LEU A 286 11.66 19.94 16.29
CA LEU A 286 12.15 19.25 15.09
C LEU A 286 11.36 19.62 13.84
N GLY A 287 10.12 20.06 14.02
CA GLY A 287 9.27 20.52 12.94
C GLY A 287 7.83 20.74 13.39
N ILE A 288 6.98 21.06 12.42
CA ILE A 288 5.56 21.32 12.62
C ILE A 288 4.78 20.36 11.73
N VAL A 289 3.70 19.83 12.27
CA VAL A 289 2.71 18.99 11.57
C VAL A 289 1.33 19.61 11.71
N HIS A 290 0.41 19.24 10.83
CA HIS A 290 -0.89 19.87 10.68
C HIS A 290 -2.03 18.88 10.84
N ALA A 291 -3.23 19.42 11.11
CA ALA A 291 -4.44 18.62 11.21
C ALA A 291 -4.61 17.70 9.98
N GLY A 292 -4.82 16.41 10.24
CA GLY A 292 -4.92 15.36 9.23
C GLY A 292 -3.63 14.55 9.04
N ASP A 293 -2.48 15.04 9.50
CA ASP A 293 -1.23 14.29 9.45
C ASP A 293 -1.31 13.02 10.30
N LYS A 294 -0.65 11.96 9.82
CA LYS A 294 -0.51 10.67 10.50
C LYS A 294 0.96 10.37 10.68
N LEU A 295 1.37 10.09 11.91
CA LEU A 295 2.76 9.85 12.27
C LEU A 295 2.86 8.45 12.87
N PRO A 296 3.83 7.61 12.45
CA PRO A 296 4.02 6.29 13.05
C PRO A 296 4.15 6.40 14.57
N TYR A 297 3.29 5.69 15.31
CA TYR A 297 3.36 5.60 16.77
C TYR A 297 4.33 4.48 17.17
N GLN A 298 5.17 4.73 18.17
CA GLN A 298 6.17 3.76 18.64
C GLN A 298 5.72 2.98 19.88
N GLY A 299 4.50 3.21 20.40
CA GLY A 299 3.99 2.46 21.55
C GLY A 299 4.37 3.05 22.91
N GLU A 300 5.05 4.19 22.95
CA GLU A 300 5.43 4.85 24.22
C GLU A 300 4.72 6.20 24.38
N ASP A 301 4.12 6.37 25.57
CA ASP A 301 3.54 7.62 26.03
C ASP A 301 4.28 8.13 27.28
N LYS A 302 4.68 9.40 27.26
CA LYS A 302 5.39 10.02 28.39
C LYS A 302 4.93 11.45 28.61
N ASN A 303 4.52 11.78 29.83
CA ASN A 303 4.11 13.14 30.25
C ASN A 303 3.04 13.79 29.34
N GLY A 304 2.14 12.99 28.75
CA GLY A 304 1.11 13.47 27.81
C GLY A 304 1.62 13.70 26.37
N TRP A 305 2.77 13.14 26.02
CA TRP A 305 3.33 13.12 24.67
C TRP A 305 3.41 11.68 24.16
N HIS A 306 3.21 11.51 22.86
CA HIS A 306 3.35 10.23 22.16
C HIS A 306 4.70 10.16 21.47
N LEU A 307 5.40 9.04 21.60
CA LEU A 307 6.61 8.74 20.85
C LEU A 307 6.24 8.37 19.41
N ILE A 308 6.81 9.10 18.47
CA ILE A 308 6.53 8.96 17.04
C ILE A 308 7.81 8.90 16.22
N VAL A 309 7.69 8.41 14.99
CA VAL A 309 8.74 8.57 13.97
C VAL A 309 8.47 9.84 13.16
N TYR A 310 9.38 10.81 13.22
CA TYR A 310 9.29 12.04 12.45
C TYR A 310 10.57 12.28 11.67
N LYS A 311 10.47 12.39 10.34
CA LYS A 311 11.63 12.47 9.41
C LYS A 311 12.64 11.30 9.60
N GLY A 312 12.13 10.17 10.11
CA GLY A 312 12.89 8.95 10.36
C GLY A 312 13.79 9.00 11.59
N GLN A 313 13.52 9.87 12.55
CA GLN A 313 14.09 9.79 13.90
C GLN A 313 12.96 9.74 14.93
N ASN A 314 13.28 9.22 16.11
CA ASN A 314 12.39 9.27 17.26
C ASN A 314 12.13 10.72 17.65
N ALA A 315 10.87 11.03 17.88
CA ALA A 315 10.41 12.35 18.24
C ALA A 315 9.13 12.27 19.07
N TRP A 316 8.76 13.39 19.67
CA TRP A 316 7.62 13.47 20.59
C TRP A 316 6.60 14.46 20.08
N ILE A 317 5.32 14.09 20.17
CA ILE A 317 4.20 14.96 19.80
C ILE A 317 3.17 15.02 20.93
N SER A 318 2.62 16.22 21.15
CA SER A 318 1.71 16.48 22.27
C SER A 318 0.37 15.79 22.08
N GLY A 319 0.03 14.87 22.99
CA GLY A 319 -1.26 14.16 23.05
C GLY A 319 -2.48 15.07 23.19
N LYS A 320 -2.32 16.32 23.64
CA LYS A 320 -3.41 17.31 23.68
C LYS A 320 -4.06 17.59 22.32
N TRP A 321 -3.32 17.42 21.23
CA TRP A 321 -3.73 17.81 19.88
C TRP A 321 -3.72 16.66 18.89
N THR A 322 -3.57 15.44 19.42
CA THR A 322 -3.38 14.24 18.65
C THR A 322 -4.07 13.05 19.30
N GLU A 323 -4.34 12.01 18.52
CA GLU A 323 -4.98 10.79 18.99
C GLU A 323 -4.26 9.57 18.40
N VAL A 324 -3.95 8.58 19.23
CA VAL A 324 -3.43 7.28 18.77
C VAL A 324 -4.57 6.48 18.15
N GLN A 325 -4.35 5.92 16.96
CA GLN A 325 -5.30 5.11 16.20
C GLN A 325 -4.68 3.81 15.69
#